data_AF-A0A1I2EW36-F1
#
_entry.id   AF-A0A1I2EW36-F1
#
_cell.length_a   1.000
_cell.length_b   1.000
_cell.length_c   1.000
_cell.angle_alpha   90.00
_cell.angle_beta   90.00
_cell.angle_gamma   90.00
#
_symmetry.space_group_name_H-M   'P 1'
#
loop_
_entity.id
_entity.type
_entity.pdbx_description
1 polymer ?
#
loop_
_entity_poly.entity_id
_entity_poly.type
_entity_poly.pdbx_seq_one_letter_code
_entity_poly.pdbx_strand_id
1 'polypeptide(L)'
;MGHDHSSILTSPLWDILFISISCLAIGFYIFAVFISNKKLHLHRWPLYRTAFWIFGVLMALLVMVGPLATMAHFDFRFHMMGHLLLGMLAPLLLVLAAPMTLVLRALPVTMARKLTKVMRQRPFSFVTHPITASILNIGGLWLLYTTPLFQWMHHYTWLYVLIHLHIILAGYVFTAAMIYIDPAPHRYSFLYRAIVIVFALGAHQILSKSLYAYPPEGVPTEQAEAGAKIMYYGGDAIDLVIIFLLCLHWYQASRPRTTLSESQTS
;
A
#
# COMPACT_ATOMS: atom_id res chain seq x y z
N MET A 1 -28.43 -30.65 -15.68
CA MET A 1 -27.51 -30.65 -14.52
C MET A 1 -26.91 -29.27 -14.43
N GLY A 2 -27.58 -28.38 -13.71
CA GLY A 2 -27.09 -27.04 -13.42
C GLY A 2 -26.10 -27.11 -12.27
N HIS A 3 -24.86 -26.69 -12.52
CA HIS A 3 -23.98 -26.21 -11.47
C HIS A 3 -23.88 -24.70 -11.67
N ASP A 4 -24.54 -23.98 -10.79
CA ASP A 4 -24.59 -22.53 -10.74
C ASP A 4 -23.20 -21.96 -10.42
N HIS A 5 -22.37 -21.78 -11.45
CA HIS A 5 -21.06 -21.14 -11.35
C HIS A 5 -21.16 -19.64 -10.98
N SER A 6 -22.37 -19.07 -10.98
CA SER A 6 -22.66 -17.72 -10.49
C SER A 6 -22.81 -17.61 -8.97
N SER A 7 -22.93 -18.73 -8.24
CA SER A 7 -23.21 -18.73 -6.79
C SER A 7 -21.96 -18.66 -5.90
N ILE A 8 -20.76 -18.88 -6.47
CA ILE A 8 -19.50 -18.91 -5.71
C ILE A 8 -18.88 -17.50 -5.57
N LEU A 9 -19.22 -16.58 -6.47
CA LEU A 9 -18.60 -15.25 -6.60
C LEU A 9 -19.31 -14.13 -5.80
N THR A 10 -20.40 -14.47 -5.09
CA THR A 10 -21.10 -13.58 -4.14
C THR A 10 -21.48 -14.36 -2.88
N SER A 11 -20.60 -15.22 -2.36
CA SER A 11 -20.90 -15.84 -1.08
C SER A 11 -20.79 -14.76 0.00
N PRO A 12 -21.87 -14.48 0.76
CA PRO A 12 -21.85 -13.46 1.81
C PRO A 12 -20.75 -13.73 2.84
N LEU A 13 -20.23 -14.96 2.90
CA LEU A 13 -19.12 -15.37 3.75
C LEU A 13 -17.81 -14.63 3.43
N TRP A 14 -17.45 -14.44 2.16
CA TRP A 14 -16.23 -13.70 1.80
C TRP A 14 -16.37 -12.21 2.11
N ASP A 15 -17.53 -11.63 1.81
CA ASP A 15 -17.83 -10.23 2.13
C ASP A 15 -17.78 -10.00 3.65
N ILE A 16 -18.41 -10.87 4.44
CA ILE A 16 -18.38 -10.83 5.90
C ILE A 16 -16.93 -10.97 6.40
N LEU A 17 -16.13 -11.84 5.80
CA LEU A 17 -14.73 -12.02 6.18
C LEU A 17 -13.90 -10.75 5.93
N PHE A 18 -14.02 -10.12 4.77
CA PHE A 18 -13.29 -8.88 4.46
C PHE A 18 -13.77 -7.70 5.30
N ILE A 19 -15.09 -7.58 5.53
CA ILE A 19 -15.66 -6.58 6.43
C ILE A 19 -15.14 -6.81 7.85
N SER A 20 -15.12 -8.06 8.32
CA SER A 20 -14.63 -8.42 9.67
C SER A 20 -13.15 -8.08 9.85
N ILE A 21 -12.29 -8.43 8.88
CA ILE A 21 -10.87 -8.08 8.90
C ILE A 21 -10.68 -6.56 8.91
N SER A 22 -11.45 -5.83 8.09
CA SER A 22 -11.38 -4.37 8.02
C SER A 22 -11.84 -3.72 9.33
N CYS A 23 -12.94 -4.20 9.92
CA CYS A 23 -13.43 -3.75 11.21
C CYS A 23 -12.42 -4.04 12.33
N LEU A 24 -11.80 -5.23 12.31
CA LEU A 24 -10.77 -5.60 13.28
C LEU A 24 -9.54 -4.71 13.15
N ALA A 25 -9.10 -4.41 11.93
CA ALA A 25 -7.99 -3.51 11.66
C ALA A 25 -8.27 -2.08 12.15
N ILE A 26 -9.47 -1.55 11.91
CA ILE A 26 -9.89 -0.23 12.41
C ILE A 26 -10.00 -0.25 13.94
N GLY A 27 -10.65 -1.25 14.52
CA GLY A 27 -10.83 -1.40 15.96
C GLY A 27 -9.51 -1.51 16.70
N PHE A 28 -8.59 -2.32 16.19
CA PHE A 28 -7.23 -2.45 16.75
C PHE A 28 -6.47 -1.12 16.69
N TYR A 29 -6.56 -0.38 15.60
CA TYR A 29 -5.92 0.93 15.48
C TYR A 29 -6.50 1.95 16.46
N ILE A 30 -7.83 2.04 16.58
CA ILE A 30 -8.50 2.93 17.55
C ILE A 30 -8.11 2.54 18.99
N PHE A 31 -8.08 1.25 19.30
CA PHE A 31 -7.66 0.75 20.61
C PHE A 31 -6.19 1.11 20.92
N ALA A 32 -5.30 0.96 19.93
CA ALA A 32 -3.90 1.36 20.07
C ALA A 32 -3.76 2.88 20.26
N VAL A 33 -4.57 3.71 19.59
CA VAL A 33 -4.64 5.16 19.83
C VAL A 33 -5.12 5.48 21.25
N PHE A 34 -6.15 4.79 21.73
CA PHE A 34 -6.67 4.98 23.07
C PHE A 34 -5.64 4.67 24.16
N ILE A 35 -4.93 3.55 24.04
CA ILE A 35 -3.83 3.18 24.96
C ILE A 35 -2.70 4.21 24.87
N SER A 36 -2.33 4.59 23.65
CA SER A 36 -1.23 5.53 23.37
C SER A 36 -1.49 6.94 23.93
N ASN A 37 -2.76 7.40 23.89
CA ASN A 37 -3.19 8.67 24.46
C ASN A 37 -3.32 8.66 25.99
N LYS A 38 -3.52 7.49 26.61
CA LYS A 38 -3.51 7.35 28.08
C LYS A 38 -2.11 7.51 28.69
N LYS A 39 -1.05 7.29 27.93
CA LYS A 39 0.33 7.47 28.42
C LYS A 39 0.68 8.96 28.43
N LEU A 40 0.60 9.58 29.61
CA LEU A 40 0.88 11.01 29.86
C LEU A 40 2.25 11.49 29.34
N HIS A 41 3.25 10.62 29.29
CA HIS A 41 4.59 10.96 28.79
C HIS A 41 4.70 11.12 27.27
N LEU A 42 3.65 10.81 26.50
CA LEU A 42 3.70 10.87 25.04
C LEU A 42 2.67 11.87 24.49
N HIS A 43 3.10 12.72 23.55
CA HIS A 43 2.22 13.71 22.90
C HIS A 43 0.98 13.08 22.26
N ARG A 44 -0.18 13.74 22.33
CA ARG A 44 -1.44 13.23 21.75
C ARG A 44 -1.26 12.79 20.30
N TRP A 45 -1.81 11.63 19.95
CA TRP A 45 -1.74 11.12 18.58
C TRP A 45 -2.53 12.03 17.64
N PRO A 46 -1.96 12.43 16.49
CA PRO A 46 -2.65 13.32 15.57
C PRO A 46 -3.84 12.64 14.89
N LEU A 47 -4.98 13.33 14.87
CA LEU A 47 -6.24 12.83 14.29
C LEU A 47 -6.18 12.64 12.77
N TYR A 48 -5.29 13.35 12.07
CA TYR A 48 -5.11 13.14 10.63
C TYR A 48 -4.56 11.75 10.32
N ARG A 49 -3.75 11.14 11.21
CA ARG A 49 -3.22 9.78 11.01
C ARG A 49 -4.28 8.70 11.20
N THR A 50 -5.21 8.91 12.14
CA THR A 50 -6.39 8.03 12.29
C THR A 50 -7.31 8.12 11.06
N ALA A 51 -7.50 9.33 10.51
CA ALA A 51 -8.31 9.51 9.31
C ALA A 51 -7.69 8.78 8.11
N PHE A 52 -6.37 8.89 7.90
CA PHE A 52 -5.68 8.16 6.84
C PHE A 52 -5.78 6.64 6.99
N TRP A 53 -5.70 6.11 8.21
CA TRP A 53 -5.90 4.68 8.45
C TRP A 53 -7.29 4.22 8.04
N ILE A 54 -8.32 4.90 8.54
CA ILE A 54 -9.73 4.54 8.26
C ILE A 54 -9.98 4.66 6.76
N PHE A 55 -9.51 5.73 6.12
CA PHE A 55 -9.70 5.93 4.69
C PHE A 55 -8.96 4.88 3.86
N GLY A 56 -7.72 4.51 4.21
CA GLY A 56 -6.98 3.46 3.53
C GLY A 56 -7.65 2.08 3.63
N VAL A 57 -8.12 1.71 4.83
CA VAL A 57 -8.87 0.45 5.04
C VAL A 57 -10.21 0.48 4.30
N LEU A 58 -10.92 1.61 4.31
CA LEU A 58 -12.19 1.75 3.62
C LEU A 58 -12.03 1.65 2.10
N MET A 59 -10.99 2.27 1.52
CA MET A 59 -10.68 2.14 0.10
C MET A 59 -10.37 0.69 -0.27
N ALA A 60 -9.61 -0.02 0.57
CA ALA A 60 -9.34 -1.44 0.34
C ALA A 60 -10.62 -2.30 0.42
N LEU A 61 -11.48 -2.02 1.40
CA LEU A 61 -12.75 -2.71 1.56
C LEU A 61 -13.68 -2.47 0.37
N LEU A 62 -13.76 -1.24 -0.12
CA LEU A 62 -14.66 -0.83 -1.21
C LEU A 62 -14.29 -1.47 -2.57
N VAL A 63 -13.01 -1.81 -2.77
CA VAL A 63 -12.55 -2.58 -3.94
C VAL A 63 -12.86 -4.07 -3.80
N MET A 64 -12.82 -4.61 -2.58
CA MET A 64 -13.04 -6.04 -2.31
C MET A 64 -14.50 -6.42 -2.14
N VAL A 65 -15.28 -5.52 -1.54
CA VAL A 65 -16.66 -5.72 -1.11
C VAL A 65 -17.46 -4.54 -1.61
N GLY A 66 -18.25 -4.75 -2.67
CA GLY A 66 -19.14 -3.73 -3.18
C GLY A 66 -19.45 -3.79 -4.68
N PRO A 67 -20.17 -2.78 -5.19
CA PRO A 67 -20.52 -2.68 -6.61
C PRO A 67 -19.27 -2.57 -7.50
N LEU A 68 -18.16 -2.09 -6.98
CA LEU A 68 -16.88 -2.02 -7.71
C LEU A 68 -16.24 -3.39 -7.93
N ALA A 69 -16.34 -4.31 -6.96
CA ALA A 69 -15.85 -5.68 -7.14
C ALA A 69 -16.63 -6.41 -8.23
N THR A 70 -17.97 -6.30 -8.19
CA THR A 70 -18.84 -6.90 -9.20
C THR A 70 -18.63 -6.28 -10.58
N MET A 71 -18.51 -4.95 -10.68
CA MET A 71 -18.19 -4.27 -11.95
C MET A 71 -16.78 -4.59 -12.45
N ALA A 72 -15.79 -4.80 -11.58
CA ALA A 72 -14.43 -5.17 -11.96
C ALA A 72 -14.34 -6.56 -12.62
N HIS A 73 -15.31 -7.44 -12.38
CA HIS A 73 -15.40 -8.73 -13.06
C HIS A 73 -15.94 -8.62 -14.50
N PHE A 74 -16.73 -7.58 -14.80
CA PHE A 74 -17.35 -7.38 -16.12
C PHE A 74 -16.65 -6.31 -16.96
N ASP A 75 -15.98 -5.35 -16.32
CA ASP A 75 -15.34 -4.21 -16.98
C ASP A 75 -13.89 -4.07 -16.53
N PHE A 76 -12.98 -4.20 -17.48
CA PHE A 76 -11.54 -4.05 -17.24
C PHE A 76 -11.16 -2.66 -16.69
N ARG A 77 -11.95 -1.63 -17.03
CA ARG A 77 -11.78 -0.25 -16.54
C ARG A 77 -11.88 -0.19 -15.01
N PHE A 78 -12.88 -0.85 -14.43
CA PHE A 78 -13.08 -0.90 -12.98
C PHE A 78 -12.05 -1.80 -12.29
N HIS A 79 -11.59 -2.85 -12.97
CA HIS A 79 -10.47 -3.67 -12.47
C HIS A 79 -9.18 -2.85 -12.34
N MET A 80 -8.81 -2.06 -13.37
CA MET A 80 -7.65 -1.16 -13.30
C MET A 80 -7.79 -0.11 -12.20
N MET A 81 -8.98 0.48 -12.05
CA MET A 81 -9.25 1.46 -11.00
C MET A 81 -9.10 0.83 -9.60
N GLY A 82 -9.68 -0.36 -9.41
CA GLY A 82 -9.57 -1.12 -8.16
C GLY A 82 -8.12 -1.48 -7.83
N HIS A 83 -7.36 -1.95 -8.83
CA HIS A 83 -5.93 -2.23 -8.67
C HIS A 83 -5.16 -0.96 -8.26
N LEU A 84 -5.47 0.19 -8.86
CA LEU A 84 -4.81 1.46 -8.53
C LEU A 84 -5.10 1.90 -7.09
N LEU A 85 -6.38 1.85 -6.72
CA LEU A 85 -6.86 2.13 -5.37
C LEU A 85 -6.19 1.21 -4.34
N LEU A 86 -6.07 -0.07 -4.65
CA LEU A 86 -5.64 -1.10 -3.73
C LEU A 86 -4.11 -1.26 -3.66
N GLY A 87 -3.41 -1.07 -4.77
CA GLY A 87 -1.97 -1.25 -4.90
C GLY A 87 -1.15 0.01 -4.65
N MET A 88 -1.76 1.19 -4.77
CA MET A 88 -1.03 2.45 -4.60
C MET A 88 -1.70 3.37 -3.56
N LEU A 89 -2.98 3.70 -3.72
CA LEU A 89 -3.62 4.69 -2.85
C LEU A 89 -3.82 4.19 -1.41
N ALA A 90 -4.42 3.01 -1.23
CA ALA A 90 -4.64 2.44 0.09
C ALA A 90 -3.30 2.21 0.83
N PRO A 91 -2.26 1.62 0.22
CA PRO A 91 -0.95 1.48 0.86
C PRO A 91 -0.30 2.81 1.23
N LEU A 92 -0.42 3.85 0.38
CA LEU A 92 0.04 5.20 0.69
C LEU A 92 -0.59 5.71 1.99
N LEU A 93 -1.91 5.65 2.07
CA LEU A 93 -2.68 6.11 3.23
C LEU A 93 -2.35 5.30 4.49
N LEU A 94 -2.21 3.98 4.35
CA LEU A 94 -1.84 3.09 5.45
C LEU A 94 -0.44 3.41 6.00
N VAL A 95 0.53 3.71 5.14
CA VAL A 95 1.88 4.12 5.58
C VAL A 95 1.85 5.51 6.23
N LEU A 96 1.06 6.45 5.71
CA LEU A 96 0.89 7.78 6.31
C LEU A 96 0.27 7.73 7.71
N ALA A 97 -0.54 6.72 7.98
CA ALA A 97 -1.10 6.48 9.30
C ALA A 97 -0.06 6.00 10.34
N ALA A 98 1.17 5.66 9.94
CA ALA A 98 2.26 5.20 10.81
C ALA A 98 1.85 4.09 11.80
N PRO A 99 1.22 2.99 11.33
CA PRO A 99 0.66 1.96 12.19
C PRO A 99 1.71 1.27 13.05
N MET A 100 2.93 1.05 12.52
CA MET A 100 4.00 0.41 13.31
C MET A 100 4.47 1.32 14.43
N THR A 101 4.56 2.63 14.19
CA THR A 101 4.86 3.61 15.24
C THR A 101 3.82 3.58 16.36
N LEU A 102 2.54 3.49 16.00
CA LEU A 102 1.45 3.43 16.97
C LEU A 102 1.50 2.14 17.80
N VAL A 103 1.72 1.00 17.14
CA VAL A 103 1.86 -0.31 17.78
C VAL A 103 3.03 -0.30 18.77
N LEU A 104 4.20 0.15 18.36
CA LEU A 104 5.37 0.27 19.23
C LEU A 104 5.13 1.19 20.44
N ARG A 105 4.33 2.24 20.25
CA ARG A 105 3.95 3.17 21.31
C ARG A 105 2.90 2.60 22.28
N ALA A 106 1.97 1.80 21.78
CA ALA A 106 0.94 1.15 22.58
C ALA A 106 1.53 -0.01 23.42
N LEU A 107 2.43 -0.82 22.85
CA LEU A 107 3.01 -1.98 23.52
C LEU A 107 3.92 -1.62 24.72
N PRO A 108 4.09 -2.55 25.68
CA PRO A 108 5.08 -2.43 26.75
C PRO A 108 6.51 -2.57 26.18
N VAL A 109 7.47 -1.92 26.83
CA VAL A 109 8.88 -1.79 26.37
C VAL A 109 9.50 -3.14 26.00
N THR A 110 9.21 -4.20 26.78
CA THR A 110 9.74 -5.55 26.55
C THR A 110 9.25 -6.15 25.23
N MET A 111 7.99 -5.95 24.89
CA MET A 111 7.41 -6.46 23.64
C MET A 111 7.76 -5.56 22.46
N ALA A 112 7.81 -4.24 22.66
CA ALA A 112 8.31 -3.31 21.65
C ALA A 112 9.75 -3.67 21.25
N ARG A 113 10.63 -3.97 22.21
CA ARG A 113 12.01 -4.41 21.93
C ARG A 113 12.06 -5.73 21.17
N LYS A 114 11.20 -6.71 21.49
CA LYS A 114 11.09 -7.96 20.72
C LYS A 114 10.64 -7.71 19.28
N LEU A 115 9.61 -6.87 19.09
CA LEU A 115 9.11 -6.50 17.77
C LEU A 115 10.18 -5.80 16.94
N THR A 116 10.88 -4.81 17.51
CA THR A 116 12.01 -4.16 16.84
C THR A 116 13.13 -5.15 16.50
N LYS A 117 13.41 -6.14 17.36
CA LYS A 117 14.38 -7.19 17.08
C LYS A 117 13.94 -8.06 15.90
N VAL A 118 12.67 -8.41 15.82
CA VAL A 118 12.08 -9.15 14.67
C VAL A 118 12.16 -8.32 13.39
N MET A 119 11.82 -7.02 13.45
CA MET A 119 11.95 -6.12 12.30
C MET A 119 13.40 -5.96 11.82
N ARG A 120 14.37 -6.10 12.74
CA ARG A 120 15.80 -6.04 12.40
C ARG A 120 16.35 -7.34 11.82
N GLN A 121 15.56 -8.41 11.75
CA GLN A 121 15.99 -9.68 11.15
C GLN A 121 16.23 -9.51 9.64
N ARG A 122 17.21 -10.26 9.12
CA ARG A 122 17.58 -10.26 7.69
C ARG A 122 16.41 -10.41 6.71
N PRO A 123 15.43 -11.32 6.89
CA PRO A 123 14.32 -11.44 5.94
C PRO A 123 13.47 -10.18 5.87
N PHE A 124 13.17 -9.55 7.01
CA PHE A 124 12.40 -8.31 7.04
C PHE A 124 13.18 -7.15 6.41
N SER A 125 14.49 -7.09 6.67
CA SER A 125 15.38 -6.11 6.02
C SER A 125 15.52 -6.32 4.52
N PHE A 126 15.43 -7.56 4.04
CA PHE A 126 15.48 -7.88 2.61
C PHE A 126 14.20 -7.46 1.90
N VAL A 127 13.04 -7.74 2.50
CA VAL A 127 11.73 -7.37 1.94
C VAL A 127 11.53 -5.84 1.95
N THR A 128 11.95 -5.16 3.02
CA THR A 128 11.87 -3.70 3.14
C THR A 128 12.98 -2.95 2.39
N HIS A 129 13.84 -3.67 1.66
CA HIS A 129 14.85 -3.06 0.82
C HIS A 129 14.18 -2.37 -0.40
N PRO A 130 14.51 -1.11 -0.74
CA PRO A 130 13.84 -0.37 -1.81
C PRO A 130 13.80 -1.12 -3.15
N ILE A 131 14.89 -1.79 -3.53
CA ILE A 131 14.96 -2.61 -4.75
C ILE A 131 14.01 -3.81 -4.66
N THR A 132 14.10 -4.62 -3.60
CA THR A 132 13.24 -5.79 -3.43
C THR A 132 11.77 -5.41 -3.39
N ALA A 133 11.43 -4.32 -2.70
CA ALA A 133 10.09 -3.78 -2.64
C ALA A 133 9.57 -3.37 -4.02
N SER A 134 10.42 -2.73 -4.83
CA SER A 134 10.10 -2.35 -6.21
C SER A 134 9.90 -3.59 -7.09
N ILE A 135 10.76 -4.60 -6.96
CA ILE A 135 10.64 -5.87 -7.68
C ILE A 135 9.36 -6.61 -7.26
N LEU A 136 9.01 -6.63 -5.98
CA LEU A 136 7.82 -7.32 -5.49
C LEU A 136 6.54 -6.64 -6.00
N ASN A 137 6.56 -5.31 -6.08
CA ASN A 137 5.47 -4.51 -6.61
C ASN A 137 5.36 -4.70 -8.14
N ILE A 138 6.37 -4.25 -8.89
CA ILE A 138 6.36 -4.22 -10.36
C ILE A 138 6.43 -5.62 -10.95
N GLY A 139 7.29 -6.49 -10.41
CA GLY A 139 7.41 -7.87 -10.86
C GLY A 139 6.15 -8.68 -10.60
N GLY A 140 5.44 -8.41 -9.50
CA GLY A 140 4.12 -8.99 -9.24
C GLY A 140 3.10 -8.61 -10.30
N LEU A 141 3.03 -7.33 -10.66
CA LEU A 141 2.16 -6.83 -11.73
C LEU A 141 2.57 -7.42 -13.09
N TRP A 142 3.86 -7.41 -13.41
CA TRP A 142 4.37 -7.92 -14.67
C TRP A 142 4.04 -9.40 -14.83
N LEU A 143 4.22 -10.21 -13.78
CA LEU A 143 3.85 -11.62 -13.80
C LEU A 143 2.34 -11.78 -14.00
N LEU A 144 1.51 -11.00 -13.29
CA LEU A 144 0.06 -11.08 -13.41
C LEU A 144 -0.45 -10.82 -14.84
N TYR A 145 0.13 -9.85 -15.54
CA TYR A 145 -0.30 -9.47 -16.90
C TYR A 145 0.38 -10.25 -18.02
N THR A 146 1.59 -10.78 -17.81
CA THR A 146 2.30 -11.58 -18.83
C THR A 146 1.94 -13.06 -18.80
N THR A 147 1.35 -13.54 -17.71
CA THR A 147 0.98 -14.94 -17.54
C THR A 147 -0.55 -15.12 -17.60
N PRO A 148 -1.06 -16.34 -17.87
CA PRO A 148 -2.50 -16.61 -17.82
C PRO A 148 -3.11 -16.50 -16.41
N LEU A 149 -2.35 -16.05 -15.41
CA LEU A 149 -2.85 -15.81 -14.05
C LEU A 149 -4.06 -14.86 -14.03
N PHE A 150 -4.11 -13.88 -14.95
CA PHE A 150 -5.28 -13.01 -15.08
C PHE A 150 -6.57 -13.80 -15.39
N GLN A 151 -6.51 -14.76 -16.33
CA GLN A 151 -7.65 -15.61 -16.65
C GLN A 151 -7.98 -16.58 -15.50
N TRP A 152 -6.96 -17.12 -14.83
CA TRP A 152 -7.16 -18.04 -13.71
C TRP A 152 -7.71 -17.35 -12.45
N MET A 153 -7.40 -16.08 -12.26
CA MET A 153 -7.93 -15.26 -11.18
C MET A 153 -9.46 -15.16 -11.25
N HIS A 154 -10.02 -15.08 -12.46
CA HIS A 154 -11.47 -15.05 -12.65
C HIS A 154 -12.13 -16.42 -12.44
N HIS A 155 -11.36 -17.51 -12.57
CA HIS A 155 -11.88 -18.86 -12.36
C HIS A 155 -11.80 -19.32 -10.90
N TYR A 156 -10.78 -18.86 -10.16
CA TYR A 156 -10.50 -19.30 -8.80
C TYR A 156 -10.51 -18.13 -7.80
N THR A 157 -11.55 -18.06 -6.97
CA THR A 157 -11.71 -17.03 -5.92
C THR A 157 -10.52 -16.95 -4.97
N TRP A 158 -9.93 -18.09 -4.58
CA TRP A 158 -8.76 -18.08 -3.69
C TRP A 158 -7.55 -17.38 -4.33
N LEU A 159 -7.38 -17.51 -5.64
CA LEU A 159 -6.31 -16.88 -6.39
C LEU A 159 -6.57 -15.36 -6.50
N TYR A 160 -7.82 -14.96 -6.71
CA TYR A 160 -8.24 -13.55 -6.62
C TYR A 160 -7.85 -12.91 -5.29
N VAL A 161 -8.18 -13.55 -4.16
CA VAL A 161 -7.81 -13.03 -2.84
C VAL A 161 -6.30 -12.94 -2.67
N LEU A 162 -5.56 -13.96 -3.11
CA LEU A 162 -4.11 -14.01 -3.00
C LEU A 162 -3.42 -12.89 -3.81
N ILE A 163 -3.88 -12.65 -5.04
CA ILE A 163 -3.34 -11.60 -5.91
C ILE A 163 -3.60 -10.21 -5.31
N HIS A 164 -4.84 -9.95 -4.88
CA HIS A 164 -5.16 -8.65 -4.29
C HIS A 164 -4.42 -8.43 -2.95
N LEU A 165 -4.28 -9.48 -2.13
CA LEU A 165 -3.47 -9.42 -0.91
C LEU A 165 -2.00 -9.12 -1.23
N HIS A 166 -1.44 -9.77 -2.25
CA HIS A 166 -0.08 -9.50 -2.73
C HIS A 166 0.06 -8.05 -3.18
N ILE A 167 -0.88 -7.52 -3.95
CA ILE A 167 -0.87 -6.14 -4.45
C ILE A 167 -0.87 -5.13 -3.28
N ILE A 168 -1.74 -5.30 -2.28
CA ILE A 168 -1.76 -4.44 -1.07
C ILE A 168 -0.42 -4.52 -0.34
N LEU A 169 0.07 -5.75 -0.12
CA LEU A 169 1.28 -5.96 0.68
C LEU A 169 2.53 -5.42 -0.04
N ALA A 170 2.65 -5.67 -1.34
CA ALA A 170 3.74 -5.17 -2.15
C ALA A 170 3.72 -3.64 -2.23
N GLY A 171 2.55 -3.03 -2.45
CA GLY A 171 2.37 -1.58 -2.42
C GLY A 171 2.70 -0.96 -1.05
N TYR A 172 2.35 -1.65 0.04
CA TYR A 172 2.64 -1.20 1.40
C TYR A 172 4.15 -1.24 1.68
N VAL A 173 4.80 -2.34 1.34
CA VAL A 173 6.25 -2.51 1.50
C VAL A 173 7.00 -1.50 0.63
N PHE A 174 6.58 -1.29 -0.62
CA PHE A 174 7.13 -0.28 -1.53
C PHE A 174 7.04 1.12 -0.93
N THR A 175 5.85 1.54 -0.55
CA THR A 175 5.62 2.87 0.03
C THR A 175 6.38 3.04 1.35
N ALA A 176 6.38 2.04 2.23
CA ALA A 176 7.09 2.08 3.51
C ALA A 176 8.61 2.21 3.31
N ALA A 177 9.18 1.48 2.35
CA ALA A 177 10.59 1.56 1.98
C ALA A 177 10.96 2.92 1.34
N MET A 178 9.99 3.56 0.67
CA MET A 178 10.20 4.84 -0.02
C MET A 178 9.95 6.07 0.84
N ILE A 179 9.07 6.06 1.86
CA ILE A 179 8.74 7.27 2.63
C ILE A 179 9.39 7.29 4.04
N TYR A 180 9.65 6.14 4.67
CA TYR A 180 10.21 6.05 6.05
C TYR A 180 9.45 6.88 7.10
N ILE A 181 8.12 6.82 7.09
CA ILE A 181 7.31 7.37 8.18
C ILE A 181 7.41 6.52 9.44
N ASP A 182 7.42 5.20 9.28
CA ASP A 182 7.60 4.24 10.36
C ASP A 182 9.08 3.95 10.64
N PRO A 183 9.44 3.53 11.87
CA PRO A 183 10.81 3.25 12.26
C PRO A 183 11.37 2.08 11.43
N ALA A 184 12.14 2.43 10.40
CA ALA A 184 12.86 1.48 9.58
C ALA A 184 14.23 1.15 10.21
N PRO A 185 14.60 -0.13 10.33
CA PRO A 185 15.86 -0.57 10.94
C PRO A 185 17.11 -0.18 10.12
N HIS A 186 16.96 0.02 8.81
CA HIS A 186 18.03 0.46 7.91
C HIS A 186 17.59 1.71 7.15
N ARG A 187 18.28 2.83 7.38
CA ARG A 187 18.04 4.09 6.68
C ARG A 187 18.98 4.15 5.47
N TYR A 188 18.41 4.16 4.27
CA TYR A 188 19.15 4.36 3.04
C TYR A 188 19.20 5.85 2.68
N SER A 189 20.26 6.25 1.97
CA SER A 189 20.45 7.64 1.53
C SER A 189 19.27 8.10 0.66
N PHE A 190 18.92 9.38 0.78
CA PHE A 190 17.85 10.00 0.00
C PHE A 190 18.07 9.82 -1.50
N LEU A 191 19.30 10.04 -1.98
CA LEU A 191 19.66 9.95 -3.39
C LEU A 191 19.44 8.52 -3.93
N TYR A 192 19.76 7.51 -3.14
CA TYR A 192 19.52 6.11 -3.50
C TYR A 192 18.01 5.81 -3.66
N ARG A 193 17.18 6.28 -2.72
CA ARG A 193 15.72 6.10 -2.79
C ARG A 193 15.13 6.86 -3.98
N ALA A 194 15.61 8.08 -4.23
CA ALA A 194 15.19 8.90 -5.36
C ALA A 194 15.52 8.22 -6.71
N ILE A 195 16.67 7.56 -6.82
CA ILE A 195 17.00 6.78 -8.02
C ILE A 195 16.04 5.58 -8.15
N VAL A 196 15.89 4.77 -7.09
CA VAL A 196 15.05 3.56 -7.15
C VAL A 196 13.60 3.91 -7.44
N ILE A 197 13.05 4.98 -6.85
CA ILE A 197 11.68 5.41 -7.15
C ILE A 197 11.56 5.82 -8.61
N VAL A 198 12.48 6.63 -9.16
CA VAL A 198 12.42 7.03 -10.59
C VAL A 198 12.43 5.81 -11.52
N PHE A 199 13.27 4.79 -11.23
CA PHE A 199 13.26 3.54 -11.99
C PHE A 199 11.96 2.76 -11.82
N ALA A 200 11.40 2.70 -10.60
CA ALA A 200 10.14 2.02 -10.32
C ALA A 200 8.96 2.69 -11.05
N LEU A 201 8.89 4.02 -11.01
CA LEU A 201 7.89 4.81 -11.72
C LEU A 201 8.00 4.60 -13.23
N GLY A 202 9.22 4.64 -13.77
CA GLY A 202 9.48 4.36 -15.18
C GLY A 202 9.00 2.96 -15.60
N ALA A 203 9.30 1.94 -14.80
CA ALA A 203 8.86 0.57 -15.07
C ALA A 203 7.33 0.40 -14.95
N HIS A 204 6.68 1.07 -13.99
CA HIS A 204 5.22 1.11 -13.89
C HIS A 204 4.59 1.79 -15.11
N GLN A 205 5.19 2.87 -15.61
CA GLN A 205 4.70 3.56 -16.80
C GLN A 205 4.92 2.76 -18.09
N ILE A 206 6.04 2.04 -18.19
CA ILE A 206 6.29 1.10 -19.29
C ILE A 206 5.25 -0.02 -19.27
N LEU A 207 4.91 -0.56 -18.09
CA LEU A 207 3.83 -1.53 -17.92
C LEU A 207 2.49 -0.97 -18.41
N SER A 208 2.15 0.27 -18.05
CA SER A 208 0.92 0.92 -18.51
C SER A 208 0.85 1.08 -20.02
N LYS A 209 1.96 1.47 -20.65
CA LYS A 209 2.05 1.57 -22.12
C LYS A 209 2.05 0.21 -22.80
N SER A 210 2.68 -0.80 -22.19
CA SER A 210 2.66 -2.17 -22.70
C SER A 210 1.24 -2.74 -22.69
N LEU A 211 0.46 -2.46 -21.63
CA LEU A 211 -0.93 -2.90 -21.52
C LEU A 211 -1.85 -2.18 -22.51
N TYR A 212 -1.53 -0.92 -22.83
CA TYR A 212 -2.19 -0.17 -23.91
C TYR A 212 -1.91 -0.80 -25.29
N ALA A 213 -0.67 -1.22 -25.54
CA ALA A 213 -0.25 -1.79 -26.83
C ALA A 213 -0.68 -3.26 -27.02
N TYR A 214 -0.70 -4.03 -25.93
CA TYR A 214 -1.03 -5.46 -25.93
C TYR A 214 -2.14 -5.73 -24.91
N PRO A 215 -3.42 -5.52 -25.29
CA PRO A 215 -4.52 -5.82 -24.41
C PRO A 215 -4.58 -7.33 -24.12
N PRO A 216 -4.89 -7.75 -22.88
CA PRO A 216 -5.03 -9.16 -22.54
C PRO A 216 -6.18 -9.80 -23.34
N GLU A 217 -6.00 -11.06 -23.73
CA GLU A 217 -6.96 -11.81 -24.56
C GLU A 217 -8.37 -11.81 -23.94
N GLY A 218 -9.35 -11.30 -24.69
CA GLY A 218 -10.77 -11.26 -24.29
C GLY A 218 -11.30 -9.88 -23.88
N VAL A 219 -10.46 -8.85 -23.78
CA VAL A 219 -10.90 -7.48 -23.45
C VAL A 219 -11.10 -6.65 -24.74
N PRO A 220 -12.27 -5.98 -24.94
CA PRO A 220 -12.47 -5.06 -26.04
C PRO A 220 -11.41 -3.93 -26.03
N THR A 221 -10.85 -3.60 -27.18
CA THR A 221 -9.77 -2.59 -27.31
C THR A 221 -10.15 -1.24 -26.68
N GLU A 222 -11.41 -0.82 -26.77
CA GLU A 222 -11.93 0.40 -26.16
C GLU A 222 -11.92 0.37 -24.61
N GLN A 223 -12.11 -0.81 -24.01
CA GLN A 223 -12.05 -0.98 -22.56
C GLN A 223 -10.60 -1.01 -22.07
N ALA A 224 -9.71 -1.68 -22.82
CA ALA A 224 -8.28 -1.70 -22.52
C ALA A 224 -7.65 -0.31 -22.62
N GLU A 225 -8.02 0.49 -23.64
CA GLU A 225 -7.51 1.85 -23.82
C GLU A 225 -7.88 2.75 -22.65
N ALA A 226 -9.14 2.70 -22.20
CA ALA A 226 -9.61 3.48 -21.06
C ALA A 226 -9.03 3.00 -19.73
N GLY A 227 -8.89 1.69 -19.53
CA GLY A 227 -8.23 1.12 -18.34
C GLY A 227 -6.75 1.52 -18.25
N ALA A 228 -6.04 1.48 -19.38
CA ALA A 228 -4.66 1.93 -19.46
C ALA A 228 -4.53 3.43 -19.19
N LYS A 229 -5.47 4.27 -19.67
CA LYS A 229 -5.51 5.70 -19.34
C LYS A 229 -5.71 5.93 -17.84
N ILE A 230 -6.59 5.17 -17.19
CA ILE A 230 -6.81 5.25 -15.73
C ILE A 230 -5.53 4.90 -14.98
N MET A 231 -4.84 3.83 -15.38
CA MET A 231 -3.60 3.40 -14.74
C MET A 231 -2.47 4.41 -14.95
N TYR A 232 -2.38 4.99 -16.16
CA TYR A 232 -1.39 6.00 -16.50
C TYR A 232 -1.59 7.28 -15.68
N TYR A 233 -2.77 7.92 -15.77
CA TYR A 233 -3.04 9.20 -15.10
C TYR A 233 -3.23 9.06 -13.59
N GLY A 234 -3.91 8.00 -13.15
CA GLY A 234 -4.09 7.71 -11.73
C GLY A 234 -2.77 7.36 -11.06
N GLY A 235 -1.87 6.67 -11.76
CA GLY A 235 -0.54 6.33 -11.29
C GLY A 235 0.28 7.58 -11.11
N ASP A 236 0.40 8.40 -12.15
CA ASP A 236 1.13 9.68 -12.12
C ASP A 236 0.68 10.57 -10.96
N ALA A 237 -0.63 10.65 -10.68
CA ALA A 237 -1.14 11.44 -9.57
C ALA A 237 -0.62 10.94 -8.21
N ILE A 238 -0.62 9.63 -7.98
CA ILE A 238 -0.13 9.04 -6.72
C ILE A 238 1.40 9.14 -6.64
N ASP A 239 2.08 8.92 -7.76
CA ASP A 239 3.53 9.00 -7.88
C ASP A 239 4.04 10.40 -7.56
N LEU A 240 3.37 11.45 -8.05
CA LEU A 240 3.64 12.84 -7.69
C LEU A 240 3.49 13.09 -6.18
N VAL A 241 2.49 12.49 -5.53
CA VAL A 241 2.33 12.59 -4.08
C VAL A 241 3.48 11.90 -3.35
N ILE A 242 3.93 10.72 -3.79
CA ILE A 242 5.07 10.03 -3.18
C ILE A 242 6.35 10.85 -3.35
N ILE A 243 6.61 11.37 -4.56
CA ILE A 243 7.77 12.25 -4.83
C ILE A 243 7.72 13.48 -3.95
N PHE A 244 6.56 14.15 -3.86
CA PHE A 244 6.37 15.32 -3.02
C PHE A 244 6.68 15.02 -1.55
N LEU A 245 6.18 13.91 -1.01
CA LEU A 245 6.44 13.50 0.36
C LEU A 245 7.91 13.16 0.59
N LEU A 246 8.56 12.50 -0.36
CA LEU A 246 9.99 12.19 -0.32
C LEU A 246 10.83 13.48 -0.27
N CYS A 247 10.54 14.45 -1.14
CA CYS A 247 11.17 15.77 -1.16
C CYS A 247 10.92 16.57 0.13
N LEU A 248 9.67 16.57 0.64
CA LEU A 248 9.31 17.23 1.88
C LEU A 248 10.11 16.67 3.06
N HIS A 249 10.25 15.34 3.12
CA HIS A 249 11.00 14.67 4.18
C HIS A 249 12.49 15.01 4.12
N TRP A 250 13.06 15.12 2.92
CA TRP A 250 14.43 15.57 2.73
C TRP A 250 14.61 17.03 3.15
N TYR A 251 13.71 17.92 2.73
CA TYR A 251 13.76 19.32 3.12
C TYR A 251 13.72 19.50 4.65
N GLN A 252 12.87 18.73 5.34
CA GLN A 252 12.80 18.74 6.81
C GLN A 252 14.07 18.18 7.48
N ALA A 253 14.65 17.10 6.93
CA ALA A 253 15.86 16.48 7.48
C ALA A 253 17.12 17.34 7.25
N SER A 254 17.15 18.11 6.18
CA SER A 254 18.26 19.01 5.82
C SER A 254 18.13 20.40 6.47
N ARG A 255 17.09 20.67 7.27
CA ARG A 255 17.00 21.91 8.04
C ARG A 255 18.16 21.98 9.04
N PRO A 256 19.01 23.03 8.98
CA PRO A 256 20.06 23.20 9.98
C PRO A 256 19.39 23.29 11.36
N ARG A 257 19.79 22.40 12.28
CA ARG A 257 19.44 22.56 13.70
C ARG A 257 20.02 23.90 14.13
N THR A 258 19.15 24.85 14.44
CA THR A 258 19.55 26.10 15.06
C THR A 258 20.16 25.74 16.42
N THR A 259 21.48 25.65 16.48
CA THR A 259 22.22 25.49 17.72
C THR A 259 22.11 26.80 18.47
N LEU A 260 21.12 26.91 19.35
CA LEU A 260 21.12 27.92 20.40
C LEU A 260 22.24 27.56 21.39
N SER A 261 23.46 27.96 21.07
CA SER A 261 24.63 27.89 21.94
C SER A 261 25.36 29.21 21.88
N GLU A 262 24.74 30.26 22.40
CA GLU A 262 25.43 31.51 22.74
C GLU A 262 24.57 32.27 23.77
N SER A 263 24.93 32.14 25.06
CA SER A 263 24.72 33.12 26.15
C SER A 263 24.76 32.47 27.55
N GLN A 264 25.78 31.67 27.85
CA GLN A 264 26.16 31.37 29.24
C GLN A 264 27.68 31.47 29.44
N THR A 265 28.25 32.62 29.06
CA THR A 265 29.55 33.08 29.57
C THR A 265 29.57 34.61 29.56
N SER A 266 29.16 35.22 30.67
CA SER A 266 29.78 36.42 31.22
C SER A 266 29.34 36.59 32.67
#